data_AF-A0A1V6MXL6-F1
#
_entry.id   AF-A0A1V6MXL6-F1
#
_cell.length_a   1.000
_cell.length_b   1.000
_cell.length_c   1.000
_cell.angle_alpha   90.00
_cell.angle_beta   90.00
_cell.angle_gamma   90.00
#
_symmetry.space_group_name_H-M   'P 1'
#
loop_
_entity.id
_entity.type
_entity.pdbx_description
1 polymer ?
#
loop_
_entity_poly.entity_id
_entity_poly.type
_entity_poly.pdbx_seq_one_letter_code
_entity_poly.pdbx_strand_id
1 'polypeptide(L)' 'MPWPASGRFRGRRPLKGLPVAEGAEGVFYPGERSAAVAADRGEKGIPVAPKLWRDLSERAERLGVALPGTAG' A
#
# COMPACT_ATOMS: atom_id res chain seq x y z
N MET A 1 -22.80 -39.43 -10.47
CA MET A 1 -21.74 -39.74 -9.50
C MET A 1 -21.52 -38.50 -8.63
N PRO A 2 -22.13 -38.42 -7.43
CA PRO A 2 -22.04 -37.24 -6.58
C PRO A 2 -20.78 -37.26 -5.71
N TRP A 3 -20.16 -36.08 -5.59
CA TRP A 3 -19.01 -35.75 -4.75
C TRP A 3 -19.26 -36.07 -3.25
N PRO A 4 -18.30 -36.58 -2.47
CA PRO A 4 -18.54 -36.97 -1.08
C PRO A 4 -18.73 -35.74 -0.18
N ALA A 5 -19.93 -35.63 0.37
CA ALA A 5 -20.31 -34.68 1.39
C ALA A 5 -19.81 -35.10 2.78
N SER A 6 -18.49 -35.06 3.04
CA SER A 6 -17.98 -35.15 4.42
C SER A 6 -16.50 -34.79 4.52
N GLY A 7 -16.20 -33.50 4.40
CA GLY A 7 -15.00 -32.89 4.95
C GLY A 7 -15.43 -31.72 5.82
N ARG A 8 -15.49 -31.89 7.14
CA ARG A 8 -15.72 -30.77 8.07
C ARG A 8 -14.56 -29.80 7.90
N PHE A 9 -14.77 -28.69 7.19
CA PHE A 9 -13.89 -27.52 7.23
C PHE A 9 -13.92 -26.98 8.65
N ARG A 10 -13.01 -27.45 9.51
CA ARG A 10 -12.85 -26.96 10.88
C ARG A 10 -12.16 -25.59 10.80
N GLY A 11 -12.96 -24.52 10.76
CA GLY A 11 -12.55 -23.14 11.04
C GLY A 11 -12.10 -22.31 9.83
N ARG A 12 -12.99 -21.46 9.29
CA ARG A 12 -12.55 -20.20 8.65
C ARG A 12 -12.07 -19.27 9.77
N ARG A 13 -10.84 -19.44 10.24
CA ARG A 13 -10.23 -18.46 11.14
C ARG A 13 -9.81 -17.26 10.28
N PRO A 14 -10.17 -16.01 10.65
CA PRO A 14 -9.67 -14.84 9.93
C PRO A 14 -8.14 -14.88 9.95
N LEU A 15 -7.52 -14.65 8.78
CA LEU A 15 -6.07 -14.78 8.60
C LEU A 15 -5.30 -13.87 9.57
N LYS A 16 -5.90 -12.74 9.95
CA LYS A 16 -5.39 -11.79 10.93
C LYS A 16 -5.16 -12.36 12.33
N GLY A 17 -5.84 -13.45 12.70
CA GLY A 17 -5.67 -14.09 14.01
C GLY A 17 -4.55 -15.13 14.05
N LEU A 18 -3.95 -15.47 12.91
CA LEU A 18 -2.90 -16.50 12.83
C LEU A 18 -1.60 -16.00 13.48
N PRO A 19 -0.79 -16.92 14.03
CA PRO A 19 0.56 -16.58 14.50
C PRO A 19 1.34 -15.89 13.38
N VAL A 20 1.96 -14.77 13.73
CA VAL A 20 2.84 -14.05 12.82
C VAL A 20 4.18 -14.80 12.76
N ALA A 21 4.73 -14.95 11.57
CA ALA A 21 6.05 -15.55 11.39
C ALA A 21 7.12 -14.67 12.04
N GLU A 22 8.21 -15.28 12.49
CA GLU A 22 9.36 -14.54 13.03
C GLU A 22 9.88 -13.51 12.01
N GLY A 23 10.09 -12.28 12.46
CA GLY A 23 10.54 -11.17 11.61
C GLY A 23 9.47 -10.56 10.69
N ALA A 24 8.23 -11.08 10.69
CA ALA A 24 7.12 -10.46 9.96
C ALA A 24 6.36 -9.46 10.84
N GLU A 25 5.94 -8.35 10.24
CA GLU A 25 5.15 -7.32 10.94
C GLU A 25 3.71 -7.77 11.23
N GLY A 26 3.19 -8.72 10.44
CA GLY A 26 1.82 -9.20 10.57
C GLY A 26 1.32 -9.88 9.32
N VAL A 27 0.12 -10.45 9.43
CA VAL A 27 -0.65 -10.92 8.29
C VAL A 27 -1.41 -9.73 7.71
N PHE A 28 -1.33 -9.49 6.41
CA PHE A 28 -2.06 -8.42 5.74
C PHE A 28 -2.85 -8.97 4.57
N TYR A 29 -4.07 -8.46 4.38
CA TYR A 29 -4.81 -8.77 3.17
C TYR A 29 -4.21 -8.04 1.96
N PRO A 30 -4.37 -8.58 0.74
CA PRO A 30 -4.01 -7.87 -0.47
C PRO A 30 -4.63 -6.47 -0.49
N GLY A 31 -3.81 -5.45 -0.76
CA GLY A 31 -4.23 -4.04 -0.81
C GLY A 31 -4.21 -3.31 0.53
N GLU A 32 -4.22 -3.99 1.68
CA GLU A 32 -4.32 -3.34 2.99
C GLU A 32 -3.13 -2.41 3.29
N ARG A 33 -1.91 -2.88 3.00
CA ARG A 33 -0.70 -2.04 3.18
C ARG A 33 -0.70 -0.83 2.25
N SER A 34 -1.13 -1.02 1.00
CA SER A 34 -1.22 0.09 0.04
C SER A 34 -2.28 1.10 0.44
N ALA A 35 -3.42 0.64 0.99
CA ALA A 35 -4.46 1.52 1.53
C ALA A 35 -3.94 2.33 2.73
N ALA A 36 -3.20 1.70 3.65
CA ALA A 36 -2.57 2.40 4.76
C ALA A 36 -1.56 3.46 4.30
N VAL A 37 -0.70 3.13 3.32
CA VAL A 37 0.25 4.08 2.73
C VAL A 37 -0.47 5.21 1.98
N ALA A 38 -1.57 4.92 1.29
CA ALA A 38 -2.35 5.94 0.58
C ALA A 38 -3.02 6.93 1.55
N ALA A 39 -3.56 6.43 2.67
CA ALA A 39 -4.12 7.28 3.73
C ALA A 39 -3.03 8.18 4.33
N ASP A 40 -1.89 7.61 4.72
CA ASP A 40 -0.76 8.36 5.30
C ASP A 40 -0.25 9.46 4.35
N ARG A 41 -0.10 9.15 3.05
CA ARG A 41 0.32 10.14 2.04
C ARG A 41 -0.77 11.16 1.69
N GLY A 42 -2.03 10.82 1.87
CA GLY A 42 -3.15 11.77 1.75
C GLY A 42 -3.08 12.86 2.82
N GLU A 43 -2.60 12.52 4.01
CA GLU A 43 -2.46 13.44 5.14
C GLU A 43 -1.11 14.19 5.11
N LYS A 44 0.00 13.49 4.86
CA LYS A 44 1.36 14.02 4.99
C LYS A 44 2.00 14.47 3.66
N GLY A 45 1.32 14.22 2.55
CA GLY A 45 1.90 14.39 1.22
C GLY A 45 2.73 13.20 0.75
N ILE A 46 3.11 13.22 -0.52
CA ILE A 46 3.86 12.15 -1.17
C ILE A 46 5.35 12.49 -1.10
N PRO A 47 6.19 11.64 -0.48
CA PRO A 47 7.62 11.87 -0.47
C PRO A 47 8.19 11.68 -1.88
N VAL A 48 8.83 12.72 -2.40
CA VAL A 48 9.54 12.71 -3.68
C VAL A 48 11.04 12.89 -3.40
N ALA A 49 11.86 12.01 -3.95
CA ALA A 49 13.31 12.10 -3.77
C ALA A 49 13.84 13.44 -4.35
N PRO A 50 14.81 14.11 -3.69
CA PRO A 50 15.28 15.43 -4.12
C PRO A 50 15.76 15.49 -5.58
N LYS A 51 16.45 14.44 -6.04
CA LYS A 51 16.89 14.33 -7.43
C LYS A 51 15.70 14.30 -8.39
N LEU A 52 14.70 13.48 -8.09
CA LEU A 52 13.50 13.36 -8.91
C LEU A 52 12.70 14.67 -8.93
N TRP A 53 12.59 15.35 -7.78
CA TRP A 53 11.92 16.65 -7.72
C TRP A 53 12.61 17.70 -8.60
N ARG A 54 13.94 17.75 -8.60
CA ARG A 54 14.73 18.62 -9.50
C ARG A 54 14.46 18.31 -10.96
N ASP A 55 14.54 17.03 -11.34
CA ASP A 55 14.33 16.60 -12.73
C ASP A 55 12.91 16.95 -13.21
N LEU A 56 11.89 16.83 -12.36
CA LEU A 56 10.52 17.22 -12.67
C LEU A 56 10.36 18.74 -12.76
N SER A 57 11.00 19.49 -11.87
CA SER A 57 10.95 20.96 -11.85
C SER A 57 11.56 21.57 -13.10
N GLU A 58 12.73 21.08 -13.53
CA GLU A 58 13.39 21.54 -14.77
C GLU A 58 12.54 21.23 -16.01
N ARG A 59 11.86 20.08 -16.05
CA ARG A 59 10.95 19.74 -17.15
C ARG A 59 9.71 20.61 -17.15
N ALA A 60 9.13 20.87 -15.98
CA ALA A 60 7.97 21.74 -15.84
C ALA A 60 8.28 23.15 -16.34
N GLU A 61 9.44 23.70 -16.00
CA GLU A 61 9.91 25.00 -16.49
C GLU A 61 10.01 25.03 -18.03
N ARG A 62 10.67 24.04 -18.64
CA ARG A 62 10.80 23.95 -20.11
C ARG A 62 9.46 23.84 -20.83
N LEU A 63 8.48 23.23 -20.17
CA LEU A 63 7.13 23.01 -20.73
C LEU A 63 6.14 24.12 -20.33
N GLY A 64 6.54 25.09 -19.52
CA GLY A 64 5.65 26.14 -19.02
C GLY A 64 4.55 25.64 -18.09
N VAL A 65 4.78 24.54 -17.37
CA VAL A 65 3.81 23.92 -16.45
C VAL A 65 4.08 24.37 -15.03
N ALA A 66 3.03 24.79 -14.31
CA ALA A 66 3.14 25.16 -12.90
C ALA A 66 3.40 23.94 -12.01
N LEU A 67 4.27 24.11 -11.02
CA LEU A 67 4.52 23.08 -10.01
C LEU A 67 3.41 23.04 -8.95
N PRO A 68 3.10 21.86 -8.39
CA PRO A 68 2.20 21.77 -7.26
C PRO A 68 2.82 22.36 -6.00
N GLY A 69 1.97 22.78 -5.05
CA GLY A 69 2.42 23.17 -3.71
C GLY A 69 3.04 21.98 -2.97
N THR A 70 4.02 22.24 -2.10
CA THR A 70 4.62 21.24 -1.22
C THR A 70 3.80 21.12 0.07
N ALA A 71 3.50 19.89 0.49
CA ALA A 71 3.03 19.65 1.86
C ALA A 71 4.15 20.05 2.84
N GLY A 72 3.77 20.75 3.93
CA GLY A 72 4.70 21.21 4.97
C GLY A 72 5.21 20.11 5.88
#